data_AF-A0A7M7MVW1-F1
#
_entry.id   AF-A0A7M7MVW1-F1
#
_cell.length_a   1.000
_cell.length_b   1.000
_cell.length_c   1.000
_cell.angle_alpha   90.00
_cell.angle_beta   90.00
_cell.angle_gamma   90.00
#
_symmetry.space_group_name_H-M   'P 1'
#
loop_
_entity.id
_entity.type
_entity.pdbx_description
1 polymer ?
#
loop_
_entity_poly.entity_id
_entity_poly.type
_entity_poly.pdbx_seq_one_letter_code
_entity_poly.pdbx_strand_id
1 'polypeptide(L)'
;CAGPAPIYKLQTLVGYEGHCLSRPRGPAYTIRPRTEIQIPSIGPGPQYNISKLTNYGIDTSPAYTIAGREPFKSNITYDVDVEI
;
A
#
# COMPACT_ATOMS: atom_id res chain seq x y z
N CYS A 1 72.15 7.13 28.39
CA CYS A 1 71.44 8.11 29.24
C CYS A 1 70.20 8.60 28.52
N ALA A 2 69.10 7.85 28.57
CA ALA A 2 67.82 8.34 28.10
C ALA A 2 67.21 9.12 29.27
N GLY A 3 67.24 10.44 29.20
CA GLY A 3 66.58 11.28 30.19
C GLY A 3 65.07 11.01 30.18
N PRO A 4 64.37 11.16 31.32
CA PRO A 4 62.92 10.97 31.37
C PRO A 4 62.24 12.10 30.59
N ALA A 5 62.10 11.93 29.28
CA ALA A 5 61.27 12.80 28.47
C ALA A 5 59.80 12.52 28.84
N PRO A 6 58.98 13.56 29.03
CA PRO A 6 57.58 13.34 29.37
C PRO A 6 56.83 12.70 28.20
N ILE A 7 56.35 11.47 28.38
CA ILE A 7 55.47 10.78 27.45
C ILE A 7 54.04 11.27 27.71
N TYR A 8 53.73 12.49 27.29
CA TYR A 8 52.34 12.96 27.36
C TYR A 8 51.60 12.50 26.10
N LYS A 9 50.84 11.41 26.21
CA LYS A 9 49.83 11.06 25.21
C LYS A 9 48.72 12.12 25.29
N LEU A 10 48.54 12.90 24.22
CA LEU A 10 47.53 13.94 24.17
C LEU A 10 46.13 13.31 24.29
N GLN A 11 45.37 13.80 25.26
CA GLN A 11 44.11 13.20 25.66
C GLN A 11 42.96 13.47 24.70
N THR A 12 41.90 12.71 24.95
CA THR A 12 40.64 12.69 24.25
C THR A 12 39.51 13.50 24.94
N LEU A 13 38.67 14.34 24.29
CA LEU A 13 37.60 15.14 24.99
C LEU A 13 36.29 14.42 25.39
N VAL A 14 35.99 13.20 24.96
CA VAL A 14 34.80 12.41 25.31
C VAL A 14 34.98 10.98 24.82
N GLY A 15 34.81 10.00 25.70
CA GLY A 15 34.41 8.61 25.40
C GLY A 15 35.09 7.80 24.29
N TYR A 16 36.24 8.18 23.74
CA TYR A 16 36.97 7.40 22.72
C TYR A 16 38.48 7.66 22.76
N GLU A 17 39.29 6.78 22.16
CA GLU A 17 40.75 6.88 22.09
C GLU A 17 41.22 7.80 20.92
N GLY A 18 42.10 8.78 21.17
CA GLY A 18 42.51 9.92 20.28
C GLY A 18 41.53 11.08 19.97
N HIS A 19 41.18 12.01 20.88
CA HIS A 19 40.16 13.06 20.64
C HIS A 19 40.67 14.49 20.86
N CYS A 20 40.46 15.34 19.86
CA CYS A 20 41.07 16.68 19.81
C CYS A 20 40.07 17.82 20.07
N LEU A 21 40.45 18.78 20.93
CA LEU A 21 39.59 19.84 21.52
C LEU A 21 39.07 20.85 20.51
N SER A 22 39.80 20.96 19.40
CA SER A 22 39.56 21.92 18.34
C SER A 22 38.41 21.56 17.41
N ARG A 23 37.84 20.34 17.48
CA ARG A 23 36.79 19.88 16.57
C ARG A 23 35.51 19.52 17.34
N PRO A 24 34.47 20.36 17.30
CA PRO A 24 33.19 20.03 17.93
C PRO A 24 32.51 18.86 17.17
N ARG A 25 31.93 17.91 17.91
CA ARG A 25 31.06 16.84 17.38
C ARG A 25 29.69 16.91 18.06
N GLY A 26 28.63 16.63 17.30
CA GLY A 26 27.28 16.48 17.84
C GLY A 26 27.09 15.19 18.65
N PRO A 27 25.98 15.05 19.39
CA PRO A 27 25.71 13.87 20.22
C PRO A 27 25.62 12.59 19.37
N ALA A 28 26.17 11.49 19.88
CA ALA A 28 26.04 10.16 19.27
C ALA A 28 24.76 9.49 19.78
N TYR A 29 23.74 9.41 18.93
CA TYR A 29 22.54 8.63 19.20
C TYR A 29 22.74 7.20 18.70
N THR A 30 22.47 6.21 19.55
CA THR A 30 22.42 4.81 19.15
C THR A 30 20.97 4.44 18.85
N ILE A 31 20.69 4.01 17.63
CA ILE A 31 19.42 3.35 17.30
C ILE A 31 19.62 1.89 17.68
N ARG A 32 18.89 1.42 18.70
CA ARG A 32 18.94 0.00 19.09
C ARG A 32 18.57 -0.87 17.87
N PRO A 33 19.27 -1.98 17.62
CA PRO A 33 18.84 -2.91 16.59
C PRO A 33 17.43 -3.40 16.93
N ARG A 34 16.61 -3.58 15.90
CA ARG A 34 15.28 -4.18 16.05
C ARG A 34 15.47 -5.55 16.68
N THR A 35 15.11 -5.70 17.96
CA THR A 35 14.92 -7.03 18.57
C THR A 35 13.95 -7.77 17.65
N GLU A 36 14.28 -9.00 17.26
CA GLU A 36 13.41 -9.79 16.40
C GLU A 36 12.01 -9.85 17.02
N ILE A 37 11.10 -9.06 16.48
CA ILE A 37 9.69 -9.18 16.80
C ILE A 37 9.30 -10.45 16.06
N GLN A 38 9.39 -11.57 16.76
CA GLN A 38 8.85 -12.84 16.33
C GLN A 38 7.33 -12.65 16.28
N ILE A 39 6.83 -12.19 15.14
CA ILE A 39 5.40 -12.13 14.87
C ILE A 39 5.02 -13.59 14.60
N PRO A 40 4.35 -14.29 15.53
CA PRO A 40 3.89 -15.63 15.23
C PRO A 40 3.04 -15.54 13.97
N SER A 41 3.35 -16.37 12.97
CA SER A 41 2.53 -16.50 11.77
C SER A 41 1.16 -17.02 12.21
N ILE A 42 0.23 -16.10 12.50
CA ILE A 42 -1.16 -16.42 12.80
C ILE A 42 -1.77 -16.92 11.49
N GLY A 43 -1.88 -18.24 11.40
CA GLY A 43 -2.69 -18.95 10.40
C GLY A 43 -2.23 -18.83 8.94
N PRO A 44 -2.87 -19.60 8.04
CA PRO A 44 -2.76 -19.33 6.62
C PRO A 44 -3.25 -17.88 6.40
N GLY A 45 -2.49 -17.10 5.63
CA GLY A 45 -2.90 -15.76 5.22
C GLY A 45 -4.26 -15.77 4.51
N PRO A 46 -4.87 -14.61 4.26
CA PRO A 46 -6.20 -14.53 3.67
C PRO A 46 -6.26 -15.33 2.35
N GLN A 47 -7.12 -16.37 2.33
CA GLN A 47 -7.33 -17.19 1.14
C GLN A 47 -8.45 -16.57 0.32
N TYR A 48 -8.07 -15.86 -0.74
CA TYR A 48 -9.03 -15.27 -1.67
C TYR A 48 -9.52 -16.31 -2.68
N ASN A 49 -10.83 -16.42 -2.86
CA ASN A 49 -11.41 -17.27 -3.90
C ASN A 49 -11.38 -16.53 -5.25
N ILE A 50 -10.54 -17.02 -6.17
CA ILE A 50 -10.29 -16.40 -7.49
C ILE A 50 -11.11 -17.08 -8.60
N SER A 51 -11.93 -18.09 -8.28
CA SER A 51 -12.60 -18.92 -9.29
C SER A 51 -13.59 -18.16 -10.19
N LYS A 52 -14.03 -16.96 -9.79
CA LYS A 52 -15.00 -16.13 -10.51
C LYS A 52 -14.45 -14.75 -10.90
N LEU A 53 -13.13 -14.57 -10.88
CA LEU A 53 -12.50 -13.27 -11.20
C LEU A 53 -11.93 -13.27 -12.61
N THR A 54 -12.29 -12.28 -13.41
CA THR A 54 -11.72 -12.00 -14.74
C THR A 54 -10.87 -10.71 -14.67
N ASN A 55 -10.12 -10.40 -15.73
CA ASN A 55 -9.36 -9.14 -15.83
C ASN A 55 -10.23 -7.87 -15.68
N TYR A 56 -11.55 -7.99 -15.85
CA TYR A 56 -12.52 -6.90 -15.78
C TYR A 56 -13.35 -6.89 -14.49
N GLY A 57 -13.20 -7.89 -13.61
CA GLY A 57 -13.98 -8.02 -12.37
C GLY A 57 -14.65 -9.38 -12.22
N ILE A 58 -15.64 -9.45 -11.33
CA ILE A 58 -16.39 -10.68 -11.04
C ILE A 58 -17.21 -11.07 -12.28
N ASP A 59 -17.09 -12.33 -12.70
CA ASP A 59 -17.92 -12.91 -13.75
C ASP A 59 -19.37 -13.02 -13.26
N THR A 60 -20.21 -12.08 -13.69
CA THR A 60 -21.66 -12.09 -13.46
C THR A 60 -22.38 -12.27 -14.78
N SER A 61 -23.42 -13.11 -14.81
CA SER A 61 -24.26 -13.27 -16.00
C SER A 61 -24.81 -11.92 -16.49
N PRO A 62 -24.72 -11.61 -17.78
CA PRO A 62 -25.25 -10.36 -18.33
C PRO A 62 -26.76 -10.24 -18.08
N ALA A 63 -27.21 -9.02 -17.78
CA ALA A 63 -28.63 -8.72 -17.62
C ALA A 63 -29.28 -8.59 -19.00
N TYR A 64 -30.21 -9.49 -19.33
CA TYR A 64 -31.04 -9.42 -20.54
C TYR A 64 -32.49 -9.09 -20.18
N THR A 65 -33.12 -8.20 -20.95
CA THR A 65 -34.56 -7.92 -20.86
C THR A 65 -35.19 -8.15 -22.23
N ILE A 66 -36.23 -9.02 -22.29
CA ILE A 66 -37.01 -9.30 -23.52
C ILE A 66 -38.30 -8.45 -23.52
N ALA A 67 -38.24 -7.23 -22.96
CA ALA A 67 -39.43 -6.38 -22.90
C ALA A 67 -39.81 -5.96 -24.33
N GLY A 68 -40.99 -6.38 -24.78
CA GLY A 68 -41.55 -5.95 -26.06
C GLY A 68 -41.83 -4.45 -26.06
N ARG A 69 -41.52 -3.77 -27.16
CA ARG A 69 -41.94 -2.38 -27.36
C ARG A 69 -43.46 -2.34 -27.48
N GLU A 70 -44.12 -1.38 -26.82
CA GLU A 70 -45.56 -1.23 -26.98
C GLU A 70 -45.91 -0.98 -28.46
N PRO A 71 -46.89 -1.69 -29.03
CA PRO A 71 -47.30 -1.47 -30.41
C PRO A 71 -47.88 -0.06 -30.56
N PHE A 72 -47.46 0.65 -31.60
CA PHE A 72 -47.98 1.97 -31.94
C PHE A 72 -49.48 1.89 -32.25
N LYS A 73 -50.32 2.49 -31.39
CA LYS A 73 -51.77 2.54 -31.60
C LYS A 73 -52.12 3.71 -32.54
N SER A 74 -52.48 3.42 -33.79
CA SER A 74 -53.06 4.40 -34.70
C SER A 74 -54.59 4.32 -34.66
N ASN A 75 -55.25 5.40 -34.26
CA ASN A 75 -56.72 5.50 -34.27
C ASN A 75 -57.19 5.92 -35.68
N ILE A 76 -57.45 4.96 -36.56
CA ILE A 76 -58.11 5.23 -37.85
C ILE A 76 -59.38 4.40 -37.91
N THR A 77 -60.47 4.97 -37.39
CA THR A 77 -61.85 4.52 -37.67
C THR A 77 -62.23 5.02 -39.05
N TYR A 78 -62.57 4.10 -39.96
CA TYR A 78 -63.13 4.44 -41.26
C TYR A 78 -64.65 4.61 -41.10
N ASP A 79 -65.16 5.81 -41.32
CA ASP A 79 -66.58 6.06 -41.50
C ASP A 79 -66.98 5.60 -42.91
N VAL A 80 -67.70 4.49 -43.02
CA VAL A 80 -68.25 4.00 -44.29
C VAL A 80 -69.76 3.85 -44.13
N ASP A 81 -70.47 4.97 -44.29
CA ASP A 81 -71.91 4.96 -44.57
C ASP A 81 -72.08 4.92 -46.10
N VAL A 82 -72.29 3.72 -46.64
CA VAL A 82 -72.76 3.51 -48.01
C VAL A 82 -74.21 3.05 -47.92
N GLU A 83 -75.14 3.96 -48.19
CA GLU A 83 -76.58 3.73 -48.26
C GLU A 83 -76.95 3.14 -49.63
N ILE A 84 -77.77 2.07 -49.64
CA ILE A 84 -78.49 1.52 -50.80
C ILE A 84 -79.91 2.08 -50.79
#